data_AF-A0A8J6N2J1-F1
#
_entry.id   AF-A0A8J6N2J1-F1
#
_cell.length_a   1.000
_cell.length_b   1.000
_cell.length_c   1.000
_cell.angle_alpha   90.00
_cell.angle_beta   90.00
_cell.angle_gamma   90.00
#
_symmetry.space_group_name_H-M   'P 1'
#
loop_
_entity.id
_entity.type
_entity.pdbx_description
1 polymer ?
#
loop_
_entity_poly.entity_id
_entity_poly.type
_entity_poly.pdbx_seq_one_letter_code
_entity_poly.pdbx_strand_id
1 'polypeptide(L)'
;MEKERDWEKIIRRIELLMRLKSFPVAFKMLEKKEDLSEIPFMRRPRHKVTLCQMITLVRNFDWTVGVELEDFMNPTCPSILGLTEVPEANRDGTFRSIVWVKTKEDGRKYESSIPRLPLGKHEALAMAPLAYKPFEPDIVLIYANPAQMMLLINSLQFEDYEVMQFFCVGESSC
;
A
#
# COMPACT_ATOMS: atom_id res chain seq x y z
N MET A 1 -16.48 -4.74 -20.68
CA MET A 1 -15.59 -3.71 -20.11
C MET A 1 -16.47 -2.78 -19.30
N GLU A 2 -16.52 -3.01 -17.99
CA GLU A 2 -17.34 -2.23 -17.07
C GLU A 2 -16.86 -0.78 -17.01
N LYS A 3 -17.80 0.13 -16.71
CA LYS A 3 -17.60 1.58 -16.73
C LYS A 3 -16.41 1.97 -15.87
N GLU A 4 -15.31 2.38 -16.51
CA GLU A 4 -14.14 2.98 -15.89
C GLU A 4 -14.61 4.15 -15.00
N ARG A 5 -14.36 4.07 -13.68
CA ARG A 5 -14.69 5.17 -12.78
C ARG A 5 -13.82 6.37 -13.15
N ASP A 6 -14.42 7.55 -13.24
CA ASP A 6 -13.68 8.80 -13.42
C ASP A 6 -12.96 9.16 -12.10
N TRP A 7 -11.83 8.49 -11.86
CA TRP A 7 -11.02 8.66 -10.65
C TRP A 7 -10.54 10.09 -10.48
N GLU A 8 -10.18 10.78 -11.55
CA GLU A 8 -9.69 12.16 -11.48
C GLU A 8 -10.75 13.07 -10.83
N LYS A 9 -11.99 13.04 -11.31
CA LYS A 9 -13.06 13.88 -10.78
C LYS A 9 -13.34 13.58 -9.30
N ILE A 10 -13.34 12.30 -8.93
CA ILE A 10 -13.59 11.86 -7.55
C ILE A 10 -12.44 12.31 -6.63
N ILE A 11 -11.20 12.04 -7.01
CA ILE A 11 -10.02 12.34 -6.19
C ILE A 11 -9.81 13.85 -6.05
N ARG A 12 -9.93 14.62 -7.13
CA ARG A 12 -9.83 16.09 -7.05
C ARG A 12 -10.88 16.67 -6.10
N ARG A 13 -12.11 16.12 -6.10
CA ARG A 13 -13.16 16.55 -5.16
C ARG A 13 -12.78 16.21 -3.71
N ILE A 14 -12.27 15.02 -3.45
CA ILE A 14 -11.80 14.61 -2.12
C ILE A 14 -10.65 15.51 -1.65
N GLU A 15 -9.65 15.78 -2.49
CA GLU A 15 -8.52 16.65 -2.16
C GLU A 15 -8.96 18.07 -1.81
N LEU A 16 -9.92 18.62 -2.56
CA LEU A 16 -10.49 19.95 -2.30
C LEU A 16 -11.26 20.03 -0.98
N LEU A 17 -12.09 19.02 -0.68
CA LEU A 17 -12.93 18.99 0.52
C LEU A 17 -12.13 18.64 1.77
N MET A 18 -11.28 17.62 1.68
CA MET A 18 -10.57 17.07 2.84
C MET A 18 -9.29 17.84 3.15
N ARG A 19 -8.69 18.53 2.17
CA ARG A 19 -7.38 19.20 2.30
C ARG A 19 -6.32 18.25 2.87
N LEU A 20 -6.20 17.08 2.24
CA LEU A 20 -5.21 16.07 2.60
C LEU A 20 -3.79 16.67 2.50
N LYS A 21 -2.90 16.23 3.40
CA LYS A 21 -1.50 16.70 3.41
C LYS A 21 -0.69 16.17 2.20
N SER A 22 -1.14 15.08 1.60
CA SER A 22 -0.45 14.35 0.53
C SER A 22 -1.47 13.70 -0.41
N PHE A 23 -1.05 13.38 -1.63
CA PHE A 23 -1.91 12.78 -2.64
C PHE A 23 -2.40 11.37 -2.23
N PRO A 24 -3.66 11.00 -2.53
CA PRO A 24 -4.11 9.62 -2.49
C PRO A 24 -3.29 8.75 -3.45
N VAL A 25 -2.82 7.61 -2.95
CA VAL A 25 -1.91 6.71 -3.68
C VAL A 25 -2.71 5.54 -4.25
N ALA A 26 -2.65 5.37 -5.56
CA ALA A 26 -3.13 4.19 -6.27
C ALA A 26 -2.06 3.09 -6.18
N PHE A 27 -2.47 1.87 -5.88
CA PHE A 27 -1.63 0.67 -5.96
C PHE A 27 -2.18 -0.26 -7.05
N LYS A 28 -1.28 -0.85 -7.83
CA LYS A 28 -1.58 -1.92 -8.77
C LYS A 28 -0.62 -3.07 -8.59
N MET A 29 -1.15 -4.25 -8.32
CA MET A 29 -0.36 -5.49 -8.32
C MET A 29 -0.34 -6.04 -9.74
N LEU A 30 0.86 -6.26 -10.28
CA LEU A 30 1.06 -6.71 -11.65
C LEU A 30 1.41 -8.18 -11.66
N GLU A 31 0.66 -8.98 -12.41
CA GLU A 31 0.94 -10.40 -12.60
C GLU A 31 2.30 -10.61 -13.27
N LYS A 32 2.67 -9.71 -14.18
CA LYS A 32 3.94 -9.71 -14.90
C LYS A 32 4.71 -8.43 -14.65
N LYS A 33 6.00 -8.54 -14.38
CA LYS A 33 6.84 -7.35 -14.18
C LYS A 33 7.02 -6.51 -15.44
N GLU A 34 6.90 -7.12 -16.62
CA GLU A 34 7.02 -6.43 -17.91
C GLU A 34 5.95 -5.35 -18.05
N ASP A 35 4.77 -5.52 -17.44
CA ASP A 35 3.67 -4.56 -17.51
C ASP A 35 4.03 -3.19 -16.87
N LEU A 36 5.12 -3.12 -16.10
CA LEU A 36 5.66 -1.85 -15.61
C LEU A 36 6.05 -0.91 -16.76
N SER A 37 6.52 -1.42 -17.92
CA SER A 37 6.91 -0.58 -19.05
C SER A 37 5.74 0.08 -19.76
N GLU A 38 4.55 -0.48 -19.60
CA GLU A 38 3.32 0.00 -20.24
C GLU A 38 2.69 1.18 -19.48
N ILE A 39 3.11 1.41 -18.22
CA ILE A 39 2.59 2.48 -17.40
C ILE A 39 3.32 3.80 -17.71
N PRO A 40 2.61 4.87 -18.13
CA PRO A 40 3.23 6.15 -18.45
C PRO A 40 4.01 6.75 -17.29
N PHE A 41 5.14 7.39 -17.60
CA PHE A 41 6.01 8.08 -16.63
C PHE A 41 6.53 7.19 -15.49
N MET A 42 6.56 5.87 -15.70
CA MET A 42 7.09 4.89 -14.76
C MET A 42 8.53 5.21 -14.36
N ARG A 43 8.77 5.31 -13.05
CA ARG A 43 10.11 5.47 -12.46
C ARG A 43 10.47 4.25 -11.64
N ARG A 44 11.65 3.71 -11.91
CA ARG A 44 12.24 2.57 -11.18
C ARG A 44 13.32 3.10 -10.22
N PRO A 45 13.46 2.53 -9.02
CA PRO A 45 14.51 2.96 -8.09
C PRO A 45 15.90 2.62 -8.64
N ARG A 46 16.90 3.45 -8.33
CA ARG A 46 18.30 3.22 -8.75
C ARG A 46 19.13 2.43 -7.73
N HIS A 47 18.58 2.25 -6.54
CA HIS A 47 19.19 1.59 -5.40
C HIS A 47 18.10 0.77 -4.68
N LYS A 48 18.51 -0.13 -3.79
CA LYS A 48 17.53 -0.89 -2.99
C LYS A 48 16.73 0.05 -2.10
N VAL A 49 15.42 -0.14 -2.03
CA VAL A 49 14.46 0.74 -1.34
C VAL A 49 13.56 -0.05 -0.38
N THR A 50 12.88 0.65 0.52
CA THR A 50 11.75 0.10 1.28
C THR A 50 10.42 0.50 0.63
N LEU A 51 9.34 -0.24 0.90
CA LEU A 51 8.00 0.10 0.38
C LEU A 51 7.55 1.49 0.85
N CYS A 52 7.81 1.85 2.10
CA CYS A 52 7.43 3.16 2.64
C CYS A 52 8.16 4.33 1.97
N GLN A 53 9.40 4.13 1.50
CA GLN A 53 10.09 5.14 0.68
C GLN A 53 9.37 5.35 -0.65
N MET A 54 8.92 4.28 -1.31
CA MET A 54 8.19 4.38 -2.57
C MET A 54 6.82 5.05 -2.39
N ILE A 55 6.06 4.68 -1.37
CA ILE A 55 4.80 5.35 -1.01
C ILE A 55 5.04 6.85 -0.75
N THR A 56 6.13 7.20 -0.07
CA THR A 56 6.53 8.58 0.21
C THR A 56 6.81 9.37 -1.08
N LEU A 57 7.48 8.76 -2.06
CA LEU A 57 7.73 9.37 -3.37
C LEU A 57 6.40 9.72 -4.07
N VAL A 58 5.46 8.78 -4.07
CA VAL A 58 4.18 8.98 -4.75
C VAL A 58 3.36 10.09 -4.08
N ARG A 59 3.15 9.98 -2.76
CA ARG A 59 2.23 10.86 -2.02
C ARG A 59 2.72 12.30 -1.89
N ASN A 60 4.04 12.55 -1.94
CA ASN A 60 4.62 13.88 -1.72
C ASN A 60 5.26 14.49 -2.98
N PHE A 61 5.77 13.67 -3.89
CA PHE A 61 6.50 14.13 -5.07
C PHE A 61 5.78 13.83 -6.38
N ASP A 62 4.58 13.25 -6.31
CA ASP A 62 3.70 13.12 -7.46
C ASP A 62 4.27 12.20 -8.56
N TRP A 63 5.06 11.22 -8.14
CA TRP A 63 5.73 10.28 -9.04
C TRP A 63 4.92 9.02 -9.25
N THR A 64 4.88 8.56 -10.50
CA THR A 64 4.54 7.17 -10.82
C THR A 64 5.78 6.32 -10.64
N VAL A 65 5.69 5.30 -9.80
CA VAL A 65 6.82 4.44 -9.44
C VAL A 65 6.45 2.97 -9.50
N GLY A 66 7.45 2.12 -9.68
CA GLY A 66 7.25 0.67 -9.71
C GLY A 66 8.41 -0.07 -9.07
N VAL A 67 8.12 -1.21 -8.45
CA VAL A 67 9.09 -2.09 -7.77
C VAL A 67 8.80 -3.55 -8.08
N GLU A 68 9.86 -4.34 -8.23
CA GLU A 68 9.86 -5.81 -8.29
C GLU A 68 10.67 -6.34 -7.09
N LEU A 69 10.69 -7.67 -6.88
CA LEU A 69 11.36 -8.28 -5.73
C LEU A 69 12.81 -7.79 -5.55
N GLU A 70 13.55 -7.66 -6.65
CA GLU A 70 14.94 -7.24 -6.65
C GLU A 70 15.14 -5.77 -6.26
N ASP A 71 14.11 -4.92 -6.20
CA ASP A 71 14.32 -3.52 -5.78
C ASP A 71 14.35 -3.36 -4.26
N PHE A 72 13.92 -4.37 -3.51
CA PHE A 72 13.72 -4.22 -2.07
C PHE A 72 14.99 -4.45 -1.27
N MET A 73 15.18 -3.60 -0.26
CA MET A 73 16.30 -3.67 0.68
C MET A 73 16.18 -4.86 1.65
N ASN A 74 14.96 -5.24 2.02
CA ASN A 74 14.68 -6.38 2.87
C ASN A 74 13.44 -7.15 2.37
N PRO A 75 13.34 -8.46 2.64
CA PRO A 75 12.25 -9.29 2.14
C PRO A 75 10.95 -9.18 2.95
N THR A 76 10.89 -8.37 4.01
CA THR A 76 9.70 -8.27 4.87
C THR A 76 8.49 -7.69 4.13
N CYS A 77 8.59 -6.49 3.55
CA CYS A 77 7.49 -5.91 2.76
C CYS A 77 7.18 -6.74 1.49
N PRO A 78 8.18 -7.21 0.72
CA PRO A 78 7.95 -8.13 -0.41
C PRO A 78 7.15 -9.38 -0.04
N SER A 79 7.39 -9.96 1.14
CA SER A 79 6.65 -11.14 1.60
C SER A 79 5.17 -10.84 1.90
N ILE A 80 4.86 -9.60 2.31
CA ILE A 80 3.47 -9.16 2.51
C ILE A 80 2.78 -8.98 1.15
N LEU A 81 3.51 -8.48 0.17
CA LEU A 81 3.05 -8.30 -1.21
C LEU A 81 2.99 -9.60 -2.02
N GLY A 82 3.37 -10.75 -1.44
CA GLY A 82 3.36 -12.04 -2.14
C GLY A 82 4.45 -12.20 -3.21
N LEU A 83 5.48 -11.34 -3.20
CA LEU A 83 6.61 -11.39 -4.12
C LEU A 83 7.65 -12.43 -3.71
N THR A 84 7.66 -12.83 -2.44
CA THR A 84 8.59 -13.82 -1.89
C THR A 84 8.00 -14.49 -0.65
N GLU A 85 8.61 -15.59 -0.24
CA GLU A 85 8.25 -16.30 0.98
C GLU A 85 8.48 -15.45 2.24
N VAL A 86 7.74 -15.73 3.31
CA VAL A 86 7.98 -15.09 4.60
C VAL A 86 9.35 -15.50 5.11
N PRO A 87 10.27 -14.55 5.38
CA PRO A 87 11.61 -14.87 5.87
C PRO A 87 11.53 -15.63 7.19
N GLU A 88 12.45 -16.58 7.42
CA GLU A 88 12.39 -17.42 8.61
C GLU A 88 12.48 -16.62 9.91
N ALA A 89 13.30 -15.56 9.93
CA ALA A 89 13.40 -14.66 11.08
C ALA A 89 12.10 -13.88 11.35
N ASN A 90 11.27 -13.64 10.33
CA ASN A 90 9.92 -13.10 10.53
C ASN A 90 9.00 -14.21 11.03
N ARG A 91 8.96 -15.36 10.33
CA ARG A 91 8.09 -16.49 10.65
C ARG A 91 8.25 -17.00 12.09
N ASP A 92 9.48 -17.09 12.58
CA ASP A 92 9.77 -17.58 13.92
C ASP A 92 9.66 -16.50 15.02
N GLY A 93 9.32 -15.25 14.63
CA GLY A 93 9.11 -14.10 15.49
C GLY A 93 10.38 -13.36 15.91
N THR A 94 11.57 -13.81 15.50
CA THR A 94 12.85 -13.19 15.87
C THR A 94 12.87 -11.72 15.48
N PHE A 95 12.60 -11.40 14.21
CA PHE A 95 12.67 -10.05 13.66
C PHE A 95 11.81 -9.07 14.47
N ARG A 96 10.55 -9.43 14.72
CA ARG A 96 9.62 -8.58 15.48
C ARG A 96 10.04 -8.41 16.94
N SER A 97 10.61 -9.44 17.55
CA SER A 97 11.06 -9.39 18.95
C SER A 97 12.30 -8.51 19.19
N ILE A 98 13.03 -8.10 18.15
CA ILE A 98 14.20 -7.23 18.30
C ILE A 98 13.77 -5.81 18.71
N VAL A 99 12.66 -5.29 18.16
CA VAL A 99 12.27 -3.88 18.33
C VAL A 99 10.79 -3.69 18.65
N TRP A 100 9.90 -4.52 18.10
CA TRP A 100 8.46 -4.21 18.05
C TRP A 100 7.63 -4.88 19.13
N VAL A 101 8.03 -6.07 19.58
CA VAL A 101 7.28 -6.83 20.59
C VAL A 101 8.22 -7.45 21.60
N LYS A 102 7.70 -7.71 22.80
CA LYS A 102 8.52 -8.13 23.95
C LYS A 102 9.12 -9.53 23.78
N THR A 103 8.44 -10.44 23.09
CA THR A 103 8.82 -11.85 23.01
C THR A 103 8.78 -12.37 21.57
N LYS A 104 9.54 -13.43 21.29
CA LYS A 104 9.43 -14.15 20.01
C LYS A 104 8.04 -14.73 19.78
N GLU A 105 7.35 -15.15 20.84
CA GLU A 105 5.97 -15.66 20.73
C GLU A 105 5.02 -14.56 20.25
N ASP A 106 5.10 -13.36 20.82
CA ASP A 106 4.35 -12.20 20.33
C ASP A 106 4.76 -11.83 18.90
N GLY A 107 6.02 -12.03 18.54
CA GLY A 107 6.52 -11.83 17.17
C GLY A 107 5.88 -12.79 16.16
N ARG A 108 5.69 -14.06 16.54
CA ARG A 108 4.96 -15.04 15.72
C ARG A 108 3.50 -14.66 15.57
N LYS A 109 2.83 -14.25 16.65
CA LYS A 109 1.43 -13.79 16.63
C LYS A 109 1.27 -12.54 15.74
N TYR A 110 2.22 -11.60 15.84
CA TYR A 110 2.28 -10.44 14.97
C TYR A 110 2.33 -10.90 13.52
N GLU A 111 3.32 -11.70 13.15
CA GLU A 111 3.57 -12.06 11.76
C GLU A 111 2.45 -12.92 11.16
N SER A 112 1.83 -13.80 11.95
CA SER A 112 0.68 -14.58 11.51
C SER A 112 -0.61 -13.77 11.35
N SER A 113 -0.70 -12.59 11.99
CA SER A 113 -1.87 -11.70 11.89
C SER A 113 -1.86 -10.79 10.66
N ILE A 114 -0.71 -10.59 10.03
CA ILE A 114 -0.59 -9.72 8.84
C ILE A 114 -1.24 -10.43 7.64
N PRO A 115 -2.26 -9.83 7.01
CA PRO A 115 -2.79 -10.32 5.74
C PRO A 115 -1.72 -10.25 4.65
N ARG A 116 -1.57 -11.32 3.87
CA ARG A 116 -0.59 -11.39 2.78
C ARG A 116 -1.26 -11.68 1.46
N LEU A 117 -0.74 -11.07 0.40
CA LEU A 117 -1.15 -11.43 -0.94
C LEU A 117 -0.66 -12.84 -1.30
N PRO A 118 -1.40 -13.57 -2.16
CA PRO A 118 -0.99 -14.90 -2.58
C PRO A 118 0.40 -14.90 -3.22
N LEU A 119 1.25 -15.83 -2.77
CA LEU A 119 2.59 -16.00 -3.30
C LEU A 119 2.55 -16.39 -4.78
N GLY A 120 3.41 -15.78 -5.59
CA GLY A 120 3.60 -16.13 -7.00
C GLY A 120 2.47 -15.69 -7.93
N LYS A 121 1.50 -14.91 -7.43
CA LYS A 121 0.44 -14.32 -8.26
C LYS A 121 0.89 -13.03 -8.95
N HIS A 122 1.78 -12.27 -8.32
CA HIS A 122 2.24 -10.98 -8.82
C HIS A 122 3.76 -10.93 -8.80
N GLU A 123 4.35 -10.27 -9.79
CA GLU A 123 5.80 -10.12 -9.95
C GLU A 123 6.26 -8.69 -9.63
N ALA A 124 5.35 -7.72 -9.71
CA ALA A 124 5.65 -6.32 -9.48
C ALA A 124 4.49 -5.55 -8.84
N LEU A 125 4.82 -4.37 -8.30
CA LEU A 125 3.88 -3.40 -7.77
C LEU A 125 4.13 -2.06 -8.46
N ALA A 126 3.07 -1.43 -8.96
CA ALA A 126 3.07 -0.05 -9.40
C ALA A 126 2.29 0.83 -8.42
N MET A 127 2.76 2.05 -8.20
CA MET A 127 2.08 3.06 -7.40
C MET A 127 2.13 4.41 -8.09
N ALA A 128 1.02 5.15 -8.05
CA ALA A 128 0.98 6.51 -8.59
C ALA A 128 -0.07 7.40 -7.91
N PRO A 129 -0.01 8.72 -8.10
CA PRO A 129 -1.06 9.63 -7.66
C PRO A 129 -2.35 9.31 -8.41
N LEU A 130 -3.41 8.96 -7.68
CA LEU A 130 -4.65 8.47 -8.31
C LEU A 130 -5.36 9.56 -9.13
N ALA A 131 -5.10 10.83 -8.84
CA ALA A 131 -5.61 11.97 -9.60
C ALA A 131 -5.24 11.95 -11.09
N TYR A 132 -4.17 11.22 -11.46
CA TYR A 132 -3.69 11.15 -12.85
C TYR A 132 -4.21 9.97 -13.66
N LYS A 133 -5.13 9.17 -13.09
CA LYS A 133 -5.70 7.99 -13.76
C LYS A 133 -4.60 7.07 -14.31
N PRO A 134 -3.62 6.66 -13.46
CA PRO A 134 -2.47 5.90 -13.92
C PRO A 134 -2.86 4.49 -14.45
N PHE A 135 -3.88 3.90 -13.81
CA PHE A 135 -4.42 2.57 -14.03
C PHE A 135 -5.67 2.42 -13.12
N GLU A 136 -6.44 1.35 -13.29
CA GLU A 136 -7.49 0.97 -12.31
C GLU A 136 -6.83 0.39 -11.04
N PRO A 137 -6.93 1.08 -9.88
CA PRO A 137 -6.24 0.67 -8.67
C PRO A 137 -6.87 -0.57 -8.03
N ASP A 138 -6.03 -1.46 -7.51
CA ASP A 138 -6.49 -2.56 -6.66
C ASP A 138 -6.65 -2.09 -5.20
N ILE A 139 -5.84 -1.11 -4.78
CA ILE A 139 -5.90 -0.48 -3.46
C ILE A 139 -5.74 1.04 -3.61
N VAL A 140 -6.50 1.80 -2.82
CA VAL A 140 -6.35 3.25 -2.67
C VAL A 140 -5.90 3.55 -1.24
N LEU A 141 -4.69 4.09 -1.08
CA LEU A 141 -4.13 4.45 0.22
C LEU A 141 -4.29 5.96 0.45
N ILE A 142 -4.96 6.31 1.53
CA ILE A 142 -5.24 7.70 1.92
C ILE A 142 -4.52 7.97 3.24
N TYR A 143 -3.71 9.03 3.26
CA TYR A 143 -3.14 9.56 4.50
C TYR A 143 -3.92 10.79 4.96
N ALA A 144 -4.56 10.66 6.12
CA ALA A 144 -5.37 11.70 6.73
C ALA A 144 -5.08 11.80 8.24
N ASN A 145 -5.34 12.97 8.81
CA ASN A 145 -5.30 13.16 10.26
C ASN A 145 -6.57 12.57 10.92
N PRO A 146 -6.64 12.46 12.26
CA PRO A 146 -7.80 11.85 12.92
C PRO A 146 -9.15 12.52 12.59
N ALA A 147 -9.19 13.85 12.45
CA ALA A 147 -10.41 14.56 12.10
C ALA A 147 -10.87 14.23 10.66
N GLN A 148 -9.94 14.19 9.72
CA GLN A 148 -10.20 13.78 8.34
C GLN A 148 -10.64 12.32 8.25
N MET A 149 -10.01 11.41 9.02
CA MET A 149 -10.44 10.00 9.06
C MET A 149 -11.87 9.85 9.57
N MET A 150 -12.24 10.57 10.64
CA MET A 150 -13.62 10.55 11.13
C MET A 150 -14.62 11.06 10.09
N LEU A 151 -14.27 12.09 9.32
CA LEU A 151 -15.12 12.57 8.23
C LEU A 151 -15.29 11.51 7.13
N LEU A 152 -14.23 10.80 6.75
CA LEU A 152 -14.32 9.71 5.76
C LEU A 152 -15.22 8.57 6.26
N ILE A 153 -15.01 8.12 7.51
CA ILE A 153 -15.82 7.07 8.14
C ILE A 153 -17.29 7.50 8.22
N ASN A 154 -17.57 8.71 8.71
CA ASN A 154 -18.93 9.23 8.78
C ASN A 154 -19.57 9.37 7.40
N SER A 155 -18.80 9.72 6.37
CA SER A 155 -19.31 9.81 5.00
C SER A 155 -19.74 8.44 4.48
N LEU A 156 -18.96 7.39 4.74
CA LEU A 156 -19.34 6.02 4.39
C LEU A 156 -20.60 5.58 5.15
N GLN A 157 -20.67 5.85 6.45
CA GLN A 157 -21.85 5.55 7.27
C GLN A 157 -23.10 6.35 6.89
N PHE A 158 -22.91 7.57 6.36
CA PHE A 158 -24.01 8.39 5.87
C PHE A 158 -24.64 7.80 4.61
N GLU A 159 -23.82 7.24 3.71
CA GLU A 159 -24.31 6.58 2.49
C GLU A 159 -24.97 5.23 2.79
N ASP A 160 -24.35 4.40 3.65
CA ASP A 160 -24.92 3.14 4.12
C ASP A 160 -24.42 2.85 5.53
N TYR A 161 -25.33 2.90 6.51
CA TYR A 161 -24.94 2.84 7.91
C TYR A 161 -24.59 1.41 8.33
N GLU A 162 -23.35 1.23 8.78
CA GLU A 162 -22.92 0.04 9.50
C GLU A 162 -21.84 0.35 10.56
N VAL A 163 -21.68 -0.56 11.51
CA VAL A 163 -20.54 -0.56 12.43
C VAL A 163 -19.34 -1.14 11.69
N MET A 164 -18.40 -0.28 11.31
CA MET A 164 -17.21 -0.69 10.56
C MET A 164 -16.19 -1.39 11.47
N GLN A 165 -15.60 -2.49 10.97
CA GLN A 165 -14.51 -3.20 11.62
C GLN A 165 -13.19 -2.90 10.91
N PHE A 166 -12.20 -2.45 11.66
CA PHE A 166 -10.86 -2.15 11.16
C PHE A 166 -9.82 -3.02 11.85
N PHE A 167 -8.79 -3.40 11.10
CA PHE A 167 -7.67 -4.16 11.61
C PHE A 167 -6.45 -3.25 11.77
N CYS A 168 -5.72 -3.42 12.87
CA CYS A 168 -4.47 -2.72 13.13
C CYS A 168 -3.45 -3.71 13.65
N VAL A 169 -2.36 -3.89 12.91
CA VAL A 169 -1.21 -4.72 13.30
C VAL A 169 -0.07 -3.87 13.85
N GLY A 170 -0.31 -2.56 14.05
CA GLY A 170 0.69 -1.60 14.50
C GLY A 170 1.59 -1.15 13.35
N GLU A 171 2.90 -1.20 13.55
CA GLU A 171 3.91 -0.60 12.66
C GLU A 171 3.78 -0.98 11.17
N SER A 172 3.35 -2.20 10.85
CA SER A 172 3.22 -2.69 9.48
C SER A 172 1.85 -2.43 8.84
N SER A 173 1.06 -1.50 9.37
CA SER A 173 -0.26 -1.09 8.81
C SER A 173 -0.15 0.06 7.78
N CYS A 174 1.02 0.17 7.14
CA CYS A 174 1.46 1.29 6.29
C CYS A 174 0.58 1.57 5.07
#